data_AF-A0A9Q0IVJ9-F1
#
_entry.id   AF-A0A9Q0IVJ9-F1
#
_cell.length_a   1.000
_cell.length_b   1.000
_cell.length_c   1.000
_cell.angle_alpha   90.00
_cell.angle_beta   90.00
_cell.angle_gamma   90.00
#
_symmetry.space_group_name_H-M   'P 1'
#
loop_
_entity.id
_entity.type
_entity.pdbx_description
1 polymer ?
#
loop_
_entity_poly.entity_id
_entity_poly.type
_entity_poly.pdbx_seq_one_letter_code
_entity_poly.pdbx_strand_id
1 'polypeptide(L)'
;MFQLLSLVGLLLLGEGERSFRVSMSHDQACDNFSDLDLSHCLLGTRLYVRLLLYTRSNPRCGRELRHRRPFSEPLLDLSRPSAFVIHGYRPTGAPPDWIDRLVRLLAEEEDLNVIVVDWNHGAANLNYFTAEEGASLGAVHLVGVSLGAHLAGFVGANLKGKIGRITGLDPAGPMFTSATPAERLDPSDAMFVDVLHTDMDAFGDFLDGRCLQCEAFKPAPCPVLGYNMSRWKDTLLQLGQTKAYFSTTAALPYRKASYRVDMVTWNQHLRWGAVHLRLHNGRHYTETRLDHKLIPFEQYTSTRLLAQFEEDVHPVQKVSLRVSIRNVMGPRYKIRLLSIRLTPLDRPERSVMCRYDIIMEENMDVMFRPLPCVSHL
;
A
#
# COMPACT_ATOMS: atom_id res chain seq x y z
N MET A 1 5.69 -10.32 25.21
CA MET A 1 6.81 -9.95 24.32
C MET A 1 8.07 -10.78 24.56
N PHE A 2 8.51 -11.05 25.80
CA PHE A 2 9.55 -12.08 26.06
C PHE A 2 9.32 -13.40 25.31
N GLN A 3 8.05 -13.76 25.11
CA GLN A 3 7.59 -14.94 24.37
C GLN A 3 7.70 -14.85 22.84
N LEU A 4 7.51 -13.67 22.22
CA LEU A 4 7.75 -13.44 20.79
C LEU A 4 9.26 -13.40 20.53
N LEU A 5 10.00 -12.70 21.40
CA LEU A 5 11.46 -12.63 21.38
C LEU A 5 12.09 -14.01 21.63
N SER A 6 11.53 -14.81 22.54
CA SER A 6 11.92 -16.19 22.79
C SER A 6 11.50 -17.13 21.67
N LEU A 7 10.40 -16.88 20.94
CA LEU A 7 10.04 -17.68 19.76
C LEU A 7 10.99 -17.38 18.62
N VAL A 8 11.18 -16.10 18.28
CA VAL A 8 12.17 -15.66 17.30
C VAL A 8 13.52 -16.23 17.71
N GLY A 9 13.91 -16.11 18.98
CA GLY A 9 15.09 -16.72 19.63
C GLY A 9 15.21 -18.25 19.55
N LEU A 10 14.12 -18.99 19.75
CA LEU A 10 14.13 -20.46 19.65
C LEU A 10 14.19 -20.91 18.21
N LEU A 11 13.55 -20.21 17.26
CA LEU A 11 13.69 -20.44 15.82
C LEU A 11 15.17 -20.38 15.37
N LEU A 12 16.05 -19.74 16.16
CA LEU A 12 17.49 -19.63 15.94
C LEU A 12 18.32 -20.84 16.44
N LEU A 13 17.80 -21.68 17.34
CA LEU A 13 18.52 -22.80 17.97
C LEU A 13 18.28 -24.16 17.29
N GLY A 14 17.54 -24.20 16.18
CA GLY A 14 17.27 -25.41 15.43
C GLY A 14 18.49 -25.90 14.64
N GLU A 15 19.55 -26.33 15.33
CA GLU A 15 20.58 -27.15 14.70
C GLU A 15 20.03 -28.57 14.46
N GLY A 16 19.82 -28.89 13.19
CA GLY A 16 19.88 -30.25 12.63
C GLY A 16 19.14 -31.36 13.36
N GLU A 17 17.83 -31.48 13.17
CA GLU A 17 17.16 -32.79 13.29
C GLU A 17 16.40 -33.14 12.01
N ARG A 18 16.67 -34.36 11.53
CA ARG A 18 16.18 -34.91 10.26
C ARG A 18 14.65 -34.96 10.23
N SER A 19 14.09 -34.54 9.09
CA SER A 19 12.69 -34.70 8.72
C SER A 19 12.19 -36.12 8.98
N PHE A 20 11.27 -36.25 9.94
CA PHE A 20 10.40 -37.41 10.06
C PHE A 20 9.03 -37.04 9.50
N ARG A 21 8.64 -37.66 8.38
CA ARG A 21 7.28 -37.56 7.83
C ARG A 21 6.35 -38.35 8.75
N VAL A 22 5.56 -37.64 9.57
CA VAL A 22 4.41 -38.22 10.28
C VAL A 22 3.17 -38.03 9.41
N SER A 23 2.51 -39.13 9.08
CA SER A 23 1.23 -39.14 8.36
C SER A 23 0.13 -38.48 9.19
N MET A 24 -0.60 -37.54 8.59
CA MET A 24 -1.68 -36.78 9.22
C MET A 24 -2.89 -37.65 9.59
N SER A 25 -3.31 -37.60 10.86
CA SER A 25 -4.68 -37.92 11.27
C SER A 25 -5.51 -36.63 11.28
N HIS A 26 -6.62 -36.63 10.54
CA HIS A 26 -7.67 -35.62 10.63
C HIS A 26 -8.36 -35.72 12.00
N ASP A 27 -8.08 -34.77 12.88
CA ASP A 27 -8.98 -34.20 13.92
C ASP A 27 -8.16 -33.66 15.08
N GLN A 28 -7.56 -32.48 14.88
CA GLN A 28 -6.96 -31.74 15.98
C GLN A 28 -7.49 -30.32 15.92
N ALA A 29 -8.20 -29.91 16.98
CA ALA A 29 -8.93 -28.65 17.08
C ALA A 29 -8.05 -27.43 16.72
N CYS A 30 -8.63 -26.45 16.03
CA CYS A 30 -7.97 -25.20 15.70
C CYS A 30 -7.79 -24.34 16.95
N ASP A 31 -6.65 -23.67 17.05
CA ASP A 31 -6.43 -22.67 18.10
C ASP A 31 -7.00 -21.32 17.65
N ASN A 32 -7.92 -20.78 18.45
CA ASN A 32 -8.56 -19.51 18.16
C ASN A 32 -7.79 -18.34 18.78
N PHE A 33 -7.90 -17.19 18.12
CA PHE A 33 -7.44 -15.89 18.62
C PHE A 33 -8.08 -15.57 19.97
N SER A 34 -7.34 -14.92 20.87
CA SER A 34 -7.86 -14.55 22.19
C SER A 34 -8.94 -13.49 22.05
N ASP A 35 -10.16 -13.85 22.43
CA ASP A 35 -11.33 -12.98 22.46
C ASP A 35 -11.54 -12.49 23.89
N LEU A 36 -11.35 -11.19 24.12
CA LEU A 36 -11.50 -10.54 25.42
C LEU A 36 -12.71 -9.61 25.39
N ASP A 37 -13.27 -9.38 26.57
CA ASP A 37 -14.43 -8.49 26.75
C ASP A 37 -14.01 -7.09 27.23
N LEU A 38 -14.87 -6.07 27.00
CA LEU A 38 -14.62 -4.65 27.30
C LEU A 38 -14.21 -4.39 28.76
N SER A 39 -14.72 -5.21 29.68
CA SER A 39 -14.39 -5.20 31.11
C SER A 39 -12.89 -5.38 31.40
N HIS A 40 -12.17 -6.08 30.52
CA HIS A 40 -10.73 -6.33 30.63
C HIS A 40 -9.88 -5.09 30.28
N CYS A 41 -10.43 -4.14 29.52
CA CYS A 41 -9.80 -2.84 29.27
C CYS A 41 -9.78 -1.96 30.54
N LEU A 42 -10.76 -2.12 31.43
CA LEU A 42 -10.90 -1.31 32.66
C LEU A 42 -10.10 -1.89 33.83
N LEU A 43 -10.02 -3.23 33.93
CA LEU A 43 -9.36 -3.93 35.02
C LEU A 43 -7.86 -4.14 34.79
N GLY A 44 -7.41 -4.04 33.53
CA GLY A 44 -6.05 -4.35 33.12
C GLY A 44 -5.77 -5.85 33.11
N THR A 45 -5.06 -6.33 32.09
CA THR A 45 -4.66 -7.74 31.96
C THR A 45 -3.14 -7.91 32.05
N ARG A 46 -2.68 -9.07 32.54
CA ARG A 46 -1.25 -9.44 32.48
C ARG A 46 -0.87 -9.68 31.01
N LEU A 47 0.25 -9.11 30.57
CA LEU A 47 0.78 -9.31 29.20
C LEU A 47 0.95 -10.81 28.92
N TYR A 48 0.15 -11.32 27.98
CA TYR A 48 0.23 -12.68 27.46
C TYR A 48 0.20 -12.59 25.93
N VAL A 49 1.16 -13.25 25.26
CA VAL A 49 1.30 -13.21 23.81
C VAL A 49 1.18 -14.63 23.27
N ARG A 50 0.23 -14.89 22.39
CA ARG A 50 0.11 -16.15 21.65
C ARG A 50 0.61 -15.95 20.23
N LEU A 51 1.15 -17.03 19.66
CA LEU A 51 1.71 -17.03 18.31
C LEU A 51 0.98 -18.10 17.53
N LEU A 52 0.12 -17.67 16.61
CA LEU A 52 -0.74 -18.56 15.84
C LEU A 52 -0.15 -18.72 14.43
N LEU A 53 0.31 -19.93 14.12
CA LEU A 53 0.86 -20.30 12.82
C LEU A 53 -0.27 -20.67 11.84
N TYR A 54 -0.19 -20.06 10.68
CA TYR A 54 -0.97 -20.36 9.49
C TYR A 54 -0.01 -20.63 8.33
N THR A 55 -0.37 -21.59 7.49
CA THR A 55 0.34 -21.94 6.26
C THR A 55 -0.69 -22.09 5.13
N ARG A 56 -0.22 -22.26 3.90
CA ARG A 56 -1.08 -22.59 2.76
C ARG A 56 -1.93 -23.86 2.97
N SER A 57 -1.48 -24.80 3.78
CA SER A 57 -2.22 -26.04 4.07
C SER A 57 -3.31 -25.86 5.14
N ASN A 58 -3.23 -24.81 5.98
CA ASN A 58 -4.18 -24.51 7.06
C ASN A 58 -4.55 -23.01 7.14
N PRO A 59 -5.01 -22.37 6.06
CA PRO A 59 -5.18 -20.91 6.00
C PRO A 59 -6.35 -20.39 6.86
N ARG A 60 -7.14 -21.28 7.46
CA ARG A 60 -8.31 -20.95 8.33
C ARG A 60 -8.23 -21.55 9.73
N CYS A 61 -7.15 -22.26 10.04
CA CYS A 61 -7.05 -23.05 11.27
C CYS A 61 -5.68 -22.80 11.90
N GLY A 62 -5.59 -21.75 12.71
CA GLY A 62 -4.36 -21.37 13.39
C GLY A 62 -3.88 -22.46 14.34
N ARG A 63 -2.57 -22.63 14.44
CA ARG A 63 -1.93 -23.52 15.41
C ARG A 63 -1.03 -22.74 16.35
N GLU A 64 -1.20 -22.94 17.65
CA GLU A 64 -0.37 -22.23 18.62
C GLU A 64 1.06 -22.77 18.62
N LEU A 65 2.00 -21.90 18.27
CA LEU A 65 3.43 -22.13 18.46
C LEU A 65 3.78 -22.00 19.93
N ARG A 66 4.02 -23.15 20.56
CA ARG A 66 4.45 -23.21 21.97
C ARG A 66 5.80 -22.55 22.12
N HIS A 67 5.88 -21.46 22.90
CA HIS A 67 7.11 -20.68 23.09
C HIS A 67 8.34 -21.50 23.49
N ARG A 68 8.15 -22.57 24.28
CA ARG A 68 9.26 -23.42 24.76
C ARG A 68 9.70 -24.49 23.76
N ARG A 69 8.86 -24.83 22.77
CA ARG A 69 9.13 -25.87 21.76
C ARG A 69 8.39 -25.55 20.45
N PRO A 70 8.75 -24.46 19.76
CA PRO A 70 8.01 -24.06 18.56
C PRO A 70 8.18 -25.03 17.40
N PHE A 71 9.32 -25.70 17.33
CA PHE A 71 9.61 -26.77 16.35
C PHE A 71 8.80 -28.05 16.57
N SER A 72 8.06 -28.14 17.69
CA SER A 72 7.12 -29.26 17.88
C SER A 72 5.87 -29.15 17.02
N GLU A 73 5.62 -27.98 16.41
CA GLU A 73 4.54 -27.79 15.45
C GLU A 73 4.99 -28.29 14.07
N PRO A 74 4.43 -29.41 13.56
CA PRO A 74 4.85 -30.01 12.29
C PRO A 74 4.57 -29.13 11.07
N LEU A 75 3.67 -28.14 11.19
CA LEU A 75 3.37 -27.21 10.10
C LEU A 75 4.42 -26.11 9.93
N LEU A 76 5.32 -25.92 10.90
CA LEU A 76 6.38 -24.91 10.82
C LEU A 76 7.53 -25.41 9.94
N ASP A 77 7.79 -24.72 8.83
CA ASP A 77 8.87 -25.06 7.90
C ASP A 77 9.90 -23.93 7.81
N LEU A 78 11.06 -24.11 8.44
CA LEU A 78 12.12 -23.08 8.49
C LEU A 78 12.80 -22.83 7.15
N SER A 79 12.59 -23.69 6.15
CA SER A 79 13.08 -23.44 4.79
C SER A 79 12.26 -22.37 4.06
N ARG A 80 11.10 -21.99 4.63
CA ARG A 80 10.18 -20.99 4.09
C ARG A 80 10.36 -19.62 4.76
N PRO A 81 10.08 -18.52 4.05
CA PRO A 81 10.05 -17.20 4.66
C PRO A 81 8.93 -17.12 5.69
N SER A 82 9.12 -16.29 6.71
CA SER A 82 8.16 -16.13 7.80
C SER A 82 7.67 -14.68 7.88
N ALA A 83 6.35 -14.51 7.83
CA ALA A 83 5.68 -13.22 7.96
C ALA A 83 4.97 -13.14 9.31
N PHE A 84 5.36 -12.19 10.16
CA PHE A 84 4.70 -11.95 11.44
C PHE A 84 3.68 -10.83 11.31
N VAL A 85 2.42 -11.13 11.61
CA VAL A 85 1.31 -10.16 11.54
C VAL A 85 0.99 -9.67 12.94
N ILE A 86 1.16 -8.37 13.19
CA ILE A 86 1.04 -7.74 14.51
C ILE A 86 -0.09 -6.71 14.47
N HIS A 87 -1.18 -6.97 15.19
CA HIS A 87 -2.32 -6.06 15.30
C HIS A 87 -2.04 -4.86 16.22
N GLY A 88 -2.88 -3.82 16.15
CA GLY A 88 -2.77 -2.59 16.95
C GLY A 88 -3.57 -2.60 18.26
N TYR A 89 -3.85 -1.40 18.79
CA TYR A 89 -4.61 -1.15 20.02
C TYR A 89 -6.05 -1.68 19.93
N ARG A 90 -6.55 -2.35 20.99
CA ARG A 90 -7.85 -3.03 21.00
C ARG A 90 -8.65 -2.68 22.27
N PRO A 91 -9.51 -1.65 22.25
CA PRO A 91 -10.31 -1.29 23.42
C PRO A 91 -11.41 -2.32 23.72
N THR A 92 -11.87 -3.07 22.72
CA THR A 92 -12.94 -4.06 22.88
C THR A 92 -12.46 -5.46 23.19
N GLY A 93 -11.18 -5.78 22.94
CA GLY A 93 -10.66 -7.12 23.15
C GLY A 93 -11.06 -8.19 22.14
N ALA A 94 -11.98 -7.91 21.21
CA ALA A 94 -12.38 -8.86 20.16
C ALA A 94 -11.19 -9.29 19.27
N PRO A 95 -11.27 -10.34 18.45
CA PRO A 95 -10.30 -10.57 17.34
C PRO A 95 -10.45 -9.52 16.24
N PRO A 96 -9.42 -9.18 15.45
CA PRO A 96 -9.58 -8.27 14.31
C PRO A 96 -10.14 -9.03 13.10
N ASP A 97 -11.27 -8.59 12.57
CA ASP A 97 -11.96 -9.23 11.42
C ASP A 97 -11.09 -9.30 10.14
N TRP A 98 -10.06 -8.45 10.05
CA TRP A 98 -9.16 -8.40 8.90
C TRP A 98 -8.06 -9.49 8.92
N ILE A 99 -7.74 -10.10 10.08
CA ILE A 99 -6.64 -11.06 10.19
C ILE A 99 -6.88 -12.26 9.27
N ASP A 100 -8.06 -12.86 9.34
CA ASP A 100 -8.42 -14.03 8.52
C ASP A 100 -8.28 -13.74 7.03
N ARG A 101 -8.59 -12.51 6.61
CA ARG A 101 -8.47 -12.11 5.22
C ARG A 101 -7.01 -11.88 4.83
N LEU A 102 -6.23 -11.21 5.67
CA LEU A 102 -4.82 -10.93 5.40
C LEU A 102 -3.99 -12.22 5.35
N VAL A 103 -4.19 -13.13 6.32
CA VAL A 103 -3.52 -14.44 6.37
C VAL A 103 -3.77 -15.22 5.07
N ARG A 104 -5.03 -15.26 4.62
CA ARG A 104 -5.40 -15.93 3.35
C ARG A 104 -4.66 -15.33 2.16
N LEU A 105 -4.67 -14.00 2.04
CA LEU A 105 -4.00 -13.32 0.93
C LEU A 105 -2.49 -13.55 0.94
N LEU A 106 -1.85 -13.54 2.10
CA LEU A 106 -0.40 -13.81 2.24
C LEU A 106 -0.05 -15.26 1.90
N ALA A 107 -0.84 -16.23 2.36
CA ALA A 107 -0.61 -17.66 2.09
C ALA A 107 -0.91 -18.06 0.64
N GLU A 108 -1.78 -17.31 -0.05
CA GLU A 108 -2.06 -17.45 -1.47
C GLU A 108 -0.94 -16.86 -2.34
N GLU A 109 -0.39 -15.71 -1.96
CA GLU A 109 0.65 -15.01 -2.73
C GLU A 109 2.00 -15.76 -2.71
N GLU A 110 2.45 -16.19 -1.53
CA GLU A 110 3.73 -16.89 -1.34
C GLU A 110 3.58 -18.06 -0.34
N ASP A 111 4.46 -19.06 -0.43
CA ASP A 111 4.40 -20.21 0.49
C ASP A 111 5.11 -19.88 1.80
N LEU A 112 4.41 -19.16 2.67
CA LEU A 112 4.96 -18.57 3.89
C LEU A 112 4.53 -19.32 5.17
N ASN A 113 5.35 -19.18 6.21
CA ASN A 113 4.88 -19.31 7.59
C ASN A 113 4.27 -17.97 8.01
N VAL A 114 2.94 -17.88 8.07
CA VAL A 114 2.26 -16.67 8.54
C VAL A 114 1.99 -16.82 10.04
N ILE A 115 2.67 -16.02 10.86
CA ILE A 115 2.58 -16.09 12.33
C ILE A 115 1.84 -14.86 12.84
N VAL A 116 0.60 -15.05 13.25
CA VAL A 116 -0.20 -13.99 13.87
C VAL A 116 0.23 -13.83 15.32
N VAL A 117 0.62 -12.61 15.69
CA VAL A 117 0.99 -12.24 17.05
C VAL A 117 -0.24 -11.71 17.77
N ASP A 118 -0.88 -12.59 18.54
CA ASP A 118 -1.99 -12.24 19.41
C ASP A 118 -1.44 -11.71 20.74
N TRP A 119 -1.47 -10.40 20.91
CA TRP A 119 -1.03 -9.72 22.13
C TRP A 119 -2.19 -8.93 22.75
N ASN A 120 -3.43 -9.39 22.58
CA ASN A 120 -4.64 -8.70 23.03
C ASN A 120 -4.60 -8.31 24.52
N HIS A 121 -4.00 -9.14 25.38
CA HIS A 121 -3.83 -8.83 26.81
C HIS A 121 -2.79 -7.73 27.10
N GLY A 122 -1.89 -7.45 26.16
CA GLY A 122 -0.85 -6.43 26.22
C GLY A 122 -1.19 -5.13 25.50
N ALA A 123 -2.05 -5.21 24.49
CA ALA A 123 -2.53 -4.05 23.72
C ALA A 123 -3.27 -3.02 24.57
N ALA A 124 -3.52 -3.30 25.86
CA ALA A 124 -4.07 -2.38 26.85
C ALA A 124 -3.03 -1.65 27.73
N ASN A 125 -1.71 -1.89 27.60
CA ASN A 125 -0.69 -1.19 28.41
C ASN A 125 0.68 -1.05 27.72
N LEU A 126 1.28 0.13 27.84
CA LEU A 126 2.55 0.55 27.22
C LEU A 126 3.73 0.35 28.19
N ASN A 127 4.50 -0.74 28.05
CA ASN A 127 5.95 -0.71 28.34
C ASN A 127 6.69 -2.03 28.05
N TYR A 128 8.00 -1.87 27.79
CA TYR A 128 9.13 -2.84 27.80
C TYR A 128 9.46 -3.64 26.53
N PHE A 129 10.75 -3.74 26.14
CA PHE A 129 11.72 -4.86 26.37
C PHE A 129 12.95 -4.77 25.43
N THR A 130 14.03 -5.52 25.75
CA THR A 130 15.28 -5.77 24.99
C THR A 130 15.41 -7.24 24.53
N ALA A 131 16.25 -7.56 23.52
CA ALA A 131 16.48 -8.92 22.99
C ALA A 131 17.94 -9.20 22.54
N GLU A 132 18.34 -10.49 22.52
CA GLU A 132 19.66 -11.01 22.08
C GLU A 132 19.60 -11.74 20.71
N GLU A 133 20.78 -11.92 20.08
CA GLU A 133 21.02 -12.22 18.65
C GLU A 133 21.17 -13.72 18.31
N GLY A 134 20.82 -14.18 17.08
CA GLY A 134 21.17 -15.55 16.67
C GLY A 134 20.72 -16.19 15.32
N ALA A 135 19.95 -15.58 14.40
CA ALA A 135 19.73 -16.21 13.06
C ALA A 135 19.77 -15.22 11.89
N SER A 136 19.52 -15.74 10.68
CA SER A 136 19.34 -14.98 9.44
C SER A 136 18.05 -14.16 9.49
N LEU A 137 18.12 -13.08 10.25
CA LEU A 137 17.04 -12.10 10.43
C LEU A 137 16.59 -11.49 9.09
N GLY A 138 17.41 -11.59 8.04
CA GLY A 138 17.12 -11.13 6.68
C GLY A 138 15.93 -11.82 6.00
N ALA A 139 15.48 -13.00 6.45
CA ALA A 139 14.32 -13.71 5.91
C ALA A 139 13.00 -13.43 6.67
N VAL A 140 13.04 -12.55 7.68
CA VAL A 140 11.89 -12.19 8.51
C VAL A 140 11.23 -10.92 7.98
N HIS A 141 9.90 -10.97 7.83
CA HIS A 141 9.06 -9.81 7.52
C HIS A 141 8.07 -9.54 8.66
N LEU A 142 8.16 -8.37 9.29
CA LEU A 142 7.17 -7.91 10.26
C LEU A 142 6.14 -6.99 9.58
N VAL A 143 4.86 -7.26 9.74
CA VAL A 143 3.76 -6.39 9.29
C VAL A 143 3.00 -5.89 10.51
N GLY A 144 3.15 -4.60 10.81
CA GLY A 144 2.54 -3.97 11.98
C GLY A 144 1.47 -2.96 11.58
N VAL A 145 0.28 -3.05 12.18
CA VAL A 145 -0.84 -2.12 11.95
C VAL A 145 -0.98 -1.17 13.13
N SER A 146 -1.11 0.15 12.88
CA SER A 146 -1.31 1.15 13.93
C SER A 146 -0.20 1.08 15.00
N LEU A 147 -0.53 0.88 16.27
CA LEU A 147 0.45 0.69 17.35
C LEU A 147 1.39 -0.52 17.10
N GLY A 148 0.90 -1.54 16.39
CA GLY A 148 1.69 -2.71 16.00
C GLY A 148 2.87 -2.38 15.09
N ALA A 149 2.81 -1.26 14.35
CA ALA A 149 3.93 -0.79 13.53
C ALA A 149 5.13 -0.36 14.41
N HIS A 150 4.87 0.35 15.51
CA HIS A 150 5.92 0.72 16.47
C HIS A 150 6.43 -0.51 17.24
N LEU A 151 5.55 -1.47 17.54
CA LEU A 151 5.99 -2.74 18.13
C LEU A 151 6.96 -3.49 17.21
N ALA A 152 6.69 -3.52 15.90
CA ALA A 152 7.60 -4.08 14.92
C ALA A 152 8.94 -3.32 14.89
N GLY A 153 8.91 -1.98 14.95
CA GLY A 153 10.10 -1.14 15.06
C GLY A 153 10.95 -1.48 16.28
N PHE A 154 10.34 -1.55 17.47
CA PHE A 154 11.04 -1.93 18.70
C PHE A 154 11.68 -3.32 18.63
N VAL A 155 11.00 -4.30 18.02
CA VAL A 155 11.58 -5.63 17.80
C VAL A 155 12.79 -5.53 16.87
N GLY A 156 12.69 -4.74 15.80
CA GLY A 156 13.77 -4.45 14.86
C GLY A 156 15.00 -3.78 15.50
N ALA A 157 14.78 -2.70 16.25
CA ALA A 157 15.81 -1.98 16.99
C ALA A 157 16.57 -2.89 17.97
N ASN A 158 15.84 -3.71 18.72
CA ASN A 158 16.43 -4.68 19.64
C ASN A 158 17.25 -5.76 18.94
N LEU A 159 16.87 -6.10 17.71
CA LEU A 159 17.61 -7.01 16.83
C LEU A 159 18.63 -6.27 15.96
N LYS A 160 19.02 -5.05 16.36
CA LYS A 160 20.04 -4.20 15.74
C LYS A 160 19.80 -3.97 14.24
N GLY A 161 18.54 -3.83 13.82
CA GLY A 161 18.17 -3.54 12.43
C GLY A 161 18.37 -4.71 11.46
N LYS A 162 18.68 -5.91 11.96
CA LYS A 162 19.02 -7.07 11.11
C LYS A 162 17.79 -7.76 10.49
N ILE A 163 16.57 -7.37 10.88
CA ILE A 163 15.33 -7.89 10.30
C ILE A 163 15.28 -7.55 8.81
N GLY A 164 14.84 -8.49 7.97
CA GLY A 164 14.79 -8.33 6.53
C GLY A 164 13.87 -7.20 6.08
N ARG A 165 12.63 -7.18 6.60
CA ARG A 165 11.65 -6.14 6.26
C ARG A 165 10.70 -5.82 7.41
N ILE A 166 10.35 -4.55 7.58
CA ILE A 166 9.21 -4.10 8.38
C ILE A 166 8.26 -3.31 7.48
N THR A 167 6.98 -3.68 7.46
CA THR A 167 5.90 -2.90 6.83
C THR A 167 5.02 -2.29 7.92
N GLY A 168 5.01 -0.96 7.99
CA GLY A 168 4.11 -0.19 8.87
C GLY A 168 2.83 0.18 8.13
N LEU A 169 1.70 -0.39 8.53
CA LEU A 169 0.38 -0.03 7.99
C LEU A 169 -0.28 0.97 8.93
N ASP A 170 -0.27 2.23 8.49
CA ASP A 170 -0.79 3.40 9.18
C ASP A 170 -0.32 3.52 10.63
N PRO A 171 1.00 3.70 10.88
CA PRO A 171 1.55 3.78 12.24
C PRO A 171 0.85 4.85 13.07
N ALA A 172 0.62 4.55 14.36
CA ALA A 172 -0.13 5.44 15.24
C ALA A 172 0.54 6.81 15.42
N GLY A 173 -0.20 7.89 15.18
CA GLY A 173 0.33 9.26 15.33
C GLY A 173 0.51 9.73 16.79
N PRO A 174 -0.52 9.65 17.65
CA PRO A 174 -0.45 10.17 19.02
C PRO A 174 0.71 9.56 19.80
N MET A 175 1.46 10.40 20.52
CA MET A 175 2.69 10.03 21.28
C MET A 175 3.92 9.66 20.44
N PHE A 176 3.79 9.39 19.13
CA PHE A 176 4.91 8.93 18.30
C PHE A 176 5.37 9.97 17.24
N THR A 177 4.51 10.90 16.82
CA THR A 177 4.85 11.90 15.77
C THR A 177 6.04 12.79 16.13
N SER A 178 6.21 13.14 17.41
CA SER A 178 7.34 13.90 17.92
C SER A 178 8.37 13.05 18.67
N ALA A 179 8.20 11.72 18.67
CA ALA A 179 9.06 10.80 19.40
C ALA A 179 10.41 10.65 18.70
N THR A 180 11.43 10.35 19.50
CA THR A 180 12.79 10.10 18.98
C THR A 180 12.82 8.80 18.17
N PRO A 181 13.79 8.61 17.25
CA PRO A 181 13.92 7.36 16.48
C PRO A 181 13.91 6.09 17.35
N ALA A 182 14.43 6.17 18.57
CA ALA A 182 14.45 5.04 19.50
C ALA A 182 13.08 4.69 20.11
N GLU A 183 12.09 5.58 19.98
CA GLU A 183 10.77 5.50 20.62
C GLU A 183 9.64 5.25 19.60
N ARG A 184 9.96 5.07 18.31
CA ARG A 184 8.98 4.84 17.23
C ARG A 184 9.56 3.91 16.18
N LEU A 185 8.74 3.63 15.15
CA LEU A 185 9.22 2.95 13.96
C LEU A 185 10.15 3.88 13.19
N ASP A 186 11.31 3.38 12.82
CA ASP A 186 12.36 4.12 12.15
C ASP A 186 13.02 3.29 11.03
N PRO A 187 13.54 3.92 9.95
CA PRO A 187 14.24 3.18 8.89
C PRO A 187 15.40 2.31 9.37
N SER A 188 16.00 2.61 10.54
CA SER A 188 17.09 1.80 11.12
C SER A 188 16.65 0.48 11.76
N ASP A 189 15.35 0.24 11.92
CA ASP A 189 14.81 -0.94 12.60
C ASP A 189 14.86 -2.23 11.75
N ALA A 190 15.09 -2.11 10.44
CA ALA A 190 15.25 -3.25 9.54
C ALA A 190 16.12 -2.90 8.34
N MET A 191 16.55 -3.93 7.60
CA MET A 191 17.22 -3.78 6.31
C MET A 191 16.35 -3.07 5.28
N PHE A 192 15.01 -3.14 5.42
CA PHE A 192 14.04 -2.39 4.62
C PHE A 192 12.81 -2.06 5.45
N VAL A 193 12.42 -0.79 5.48
CA VAL A 193 11.20 -0.34 6.13
C VAL A 193 10.33 0.37 5.10
N ASP A 194 9.10 -0.11 4.91
CA ASP A 194 8.09 0.53 4.08
C ASP A 194 6.85 0.88 4.89
N VAL A 195 6.30 2.08 4.67
CA VAL A 195 5.17 2.58 5.46
C VAL A 195 4.07 3.03 4.53
N LEU A 196 2.84 2.60 4.81
CA LEU A 196 1.64 3.05 4.15
C LEU A 196 0.84 3.94 5.10
N HIS A 197 0.73 5.22 4.78
CA HIS A 197 -0.13 6.16 5.51
C HIS A 197 -1.50 6.24 4.83
N THR A 198 -2.57 6.00 5.59
CA THR A 198 -3.95 6.05 5.09
C THR A 198 -4.82 7.09 5.78
N ASP A 199 -4.38 7.64 6.92
CA ASP A 199 -5.06 8.70 7.67
C ASP A 199 -4.10 9.86 7.99
N MET A 200 -3.60 10.56 6.96
CA MET A 200 -2.67 11.68 7.09
C MET A 200 -3.10 12.91 6.26
N ASP A 201 -2.85 14.11 6.80
CA ASP A 201 -3.25 15.41 6.24
C ASP A 201 -2.50 15.84 4.94
N ALA A 202 -1.56 15.04 4.43
CA ALA A 202 -0.68 15.44 3.33
C ALA A 202 -1.20 14.98 1.94
N PHE A 203 -2.29 15.59 1.46
CA PHE A 203 -2.93 15.22 0.18
C PHE A 203 -2.74 16.24 -0.96
N GLY A 204 -2.39 17.50 -0.65
CA GLY A 204 -2.39 18.60 -1.63
C GLY A 204 -1.35 18.49 -2.75
N ASP A 205 -0.08 18.19 -2.41
CA ASP A 205 1.01 18.14 -3.40
C ASP A 205 0.86 16.98 -4.41
N PHE A 206 0.18 15.89 -4.00
CA PHE A 206 -0.12 14.76 -4.88
C PHE A 206 -1.17 15.09 -5.94
N LEU A 207 -2.26 15.75 -5.53
CA LEU A 207 -3.33 16.16 -6.45
C LEU A 207 -2.86 17.17 -7.51
N ASP A 208 -1.84 17.96 -7.20
CA ASP A 208 -1.22 18.92 -8.13
C ASP A 208 -0.38 18.27 -9.24
N GLY A 209 -0.24 16.93 -9.27
CA GLY A 209 0.46 16.22 -10.34
C GLY A 209 1.99 16.45 -10.35
N ARG A 210 2.56 16.92 -9.24
CA ARG A 210 4.00 17.18 -9.08
C ARG A 210 4.84 15.88 -8.94
N CYS A 211 4.20 14.74 -8.69
CA CYS A 211 4.84 13.42 -8.49
C CYS A 211 4.56 12.41 -9.64
N LEU A 212 4.46 12.86 -10.89
CA LEU A 212 4.06 11.99 -12.04
C LEU A 212 5.22 11.52 -12.93
N GLN A 213 6.46 11.62 -12.46
CA GLN A 213 7.64 11.26 -13.24
C GLN A 213 8.08 9.82 -12.92
N CYS A 214 7.76 8.88 -13.79
CA CYS A 214 8.27 7.51 -13.69
C CYS A 214 9.58 7.29 -14.47
N GLU A 215 10.06 8.28 -15.20
CA GLU A 215 11.21 8.11 -16.10
C GLU A 215 12.52 7.85 -15.37
N ALA A 216 12.61 8.29 -14.10
CA ALA A 216 13.73 8.02 -13.21
C ALA A 216 13.88 6.53 -12.86
N PHE A 217 12.84 5.71 -13.08
CA PHE A 217 12.85 4.28 -12.76
C PHE A 217 13.18 3.39 -13.96
N LYS A 218 13.37 3.96 -15.16
CA LYS A 218 13.73 3.17 -16.34
C LYS A 218 15.05 2.42 -16.13
N PRO A 219 15.15 1.16 -16.59
CA PRO A 219 14.23 0.47 -17.51
C PRO A 219 12.98 -0.16 -16.85
N ALA A 220 12.85 -0.07 -15.53
CA ALA A 220 11.74 -0.66 -14.80
C ALA A 220 10.48 0.26 -14.86
N PRO A 221 9.25 -0.29 -14.73
CA PRO A 221 8.01 0.50 -14.74
C PRO A 221 7.87 1.43 -13.51
N CYS A 222 6.77 2.17 -13.38
CA CYS A 222 6.50 2.90 -12.13
C CYS A 222 6.46 1.92 -10.94
N PRO A 223 6.98 2.29 -9.76
CA PRO A 223 6.89 1.44 -8.57
C PRO A 223 5.45 1.03 -8.24
N VAL A 224 5.24 -0.26 -7.99
CA VAL A 224 3.95 -0.79 -7.54
C VAL A 224 3.93 -0.79 -6.02
N LEU A 225 2.98 -0.05 -5.44
CA LEU A 225 2.81 0.08 -3.99
C LEU A 225 2.09 -1.14 -3.40
N GLY A 226 2.53 -1.60 -2.23
CA GLY A 226 1.95 -2.75 -1.51
C GLY A 226 2.95 -3.88 -1.26
N TYR A 227 2.46 -5.12 -1.20
CA TYR A 227 3.25 -6.30 -0.81
C TYR A 227 4.57 -6.45 -1.62
N ASN A 228 4.50 -6.23 -2.94
CA ASN A 228 5.62 -6.37 -3.87
C ASN A 228 6.62 -5.18 -3.89
N MET A 229 6.55 -4.23 -2.95
CA MET A 229 7.41 -3.05 -2.90
C MET A 229 8.91 -3.39 -2.76
N SER A 230 9.25 -4.52 -2.14
CA SER A 230 10.64 -4.97 -1.94
C SER A 230 11.45 -5.02 -3.24
N ARG A 231 10.81 -5.24 -4.40
CA ARG A 231 11.45 -5.23 -5.73
C ARG A 231 12.07 -3.89 -6.10
N TRP A 232 11.58 -2.80 -5.51
CA TRP A 232 12.00 -1.43 -5.80
C TRP A 232 12.96 -0.85 -4.77
N LYS A 233 13.28 -1.62 -3.73
CA LYS A 233 14.10 -1.18 -2.59
C LYS A 233 15.38 -0.47 -3.03
N ASP A 234 16.22 -1.15 -3.81
CA ASP A 234 17.55 -0.63 -4.16
C ASP A 234 17.44 0.62 -5.03
N THR A 235 16.49 0.63 -5.97
CA THR A 235 16.24 1.79 -6.84
C THR A 235 15.72 2.99 -6.06
N LEU A 236 14.76 2.80 -5.14
CA LEU A 236 14.19 3.87 -4.33
C LEU A 236 15.24 4.48 -3.38
N LEU A 237 16.07 3.63 -2.75
CA LEU A 237 17.17 4.07 -1.89
C LEU A 237 18.23 4.85 -2.67
N GLN A 238 18.63 4.39 -3.86
CA GLN A 238 19.59 5.09 -4.71
C GLN A 238 19.09 6.47 -5.18
N LEU A 239 17.80 6.57 -5.48
CA LEU A 239 17.18 7.83 -5.92
C LEU A 239 16.90 8.80 -4.76
N GLY A 240 17.10 8.38 -3.51
CA GLY A 240 16.66 9.14 -2.33
C GLY A 240 15.15 9.38 -2.29
N GLN A 241 14.37 8.60 -3.06
CA GLN A 241 12.93 8.75 -3.16
C GLN A 241 12.24 7.93 -2.07
N THR A 242 11.89 8.60 -0.98
CA THR A 242 11.31 7.98 0.21
C THR A 242 9.80 8.17 0.33
N LYS A 243 9.20 8.98 -0.55
CA LYS A 243 7.76 9.28 -0.54
C LYS A 243 7.14 8.97 -1.89
N ALA A 244 6.03 8.24 -1.83
CA ALA A 244 5.18 7.97 -2.97
C ALA A 244 3.72 8.23 -2.58
N TYR A 245 2.93 8.66 -3.55
CA TYR A 245 1.52 8.96 -3.35
C TYR A 245 0.71 8.20 -4.40
N PHE A 246 -0.45 7.73 -3.98
CA PHE A 246 -1.41 7.07 -4.85
C PHE A 246 -2.81 7.27 -4.28
N SER A 247 -3.81 6.94 -5.07
CA SER A 247 -5.19 6.88 -4.58
C SER A 247 -5.84 5.59 -5.05
N THR A 248 -6.86 5.18 -4.30
CA THR A 248 -7.63 3.96 -4.54
C THR A 248 -9.07 4.31 -4.88
N THR A 249 -9.82 3.30 -5.31
CA THR A 249 -11.29 3.37 -5.38
C THR A 249 -11.88 3.17 -3.99
N ALA A 250 -13.15 3.53 -3.78
CA ALA A 250 -13.81 3.33 -2.48
C ALA A 250 -14.15 1.86 -2.17
N ALA A 251 -14.18 1.00 -3.19
CA ALA A 251 -14.56 -0.41 -3.09
C ALA A 251 -13.54 -1.33 -3.77
N LEU A 252 -13.62 -2.63 -3.44
CA LEU A 252 -12.78 -3.67 -4.03
C LEU A 252 -12.89 -3.66 -5.58
N PRO A 253 -11.77 -3.85 -6.30
CA PRO A 253 -10.44 -4.25 -5.84
C PRO A 253 -9.51 -3.09 -5.43
N TYR A 254 -10.04 -1.92 -5.03
CA TYR A 254 -9.26 -0.73 -4.64
C TYR A 254 -8.29 -0.23 -5.73
N ARG A 255 -8.56 -0.58 -7.00
CA ARG A 255 -7.69 -0.28 -8.13
C ARG A 255 -8.26 0.89 -8.91
N LYS A 256 -7.50 1.98 -8.95
CA LYS A 256 -7.78 3.14 -9.79
C LYS A 256 -7.03 3.02 -11.11
N ALA A 257 -7.61 3.58 -12.18
CA ALA A 257 -6.90 3.72 -13.46
C ALA A 257 -6.39 5.15 -13.60
N SER A 258 -5.07 5.33 -13.55
CA SER A 258 -4.42 6.65 -13.58
C SER A 258 -3.73 6.91 -14.92
N TYR A 259 -3.90 8.13 -15.42
CA TYR A 259 -3.28 8.63 -16.63
C TYR A 259 -2.61 9.98 -16.35
N ARG A 260 -1.37 10.15 -16.84
CA ARG A 260 -0.75 11.46 -16.99
C ARG A 260 -1.32 12.11 -18.24
N VAL A 261 -1.95 13.26 -18.08
CA VAL A 261 -2.54 14.03 -19.17
C VAL A 261 -1.66 15.25 -19.42
N ASP A 262 -0.95 15.25 -20.55
CA ASP A 262 -0.16 16.39 -21.02
C ASP A 262 -0.98 17.14 -22.09
N MET A 263 -1.22 18.43 -21.87
CA MET A 263 -2.05 19.30 -22.72
C MET A 263 -1.26 20.54 -23.16
N VAL A 264 -1.40 20.94 -24.42
CA VAL A 264 -0.82 22.19 -24.94
C VAL A 264 -1.94 23.06 -25.50
N THR A 265 -2.16 24.24 -24.91
CA THR A 265 -3.22 25.16 -25.31
C THR A 265 -2.72 26.32 -26.16
N TRP A 266 -3.61 26.88 -26.98
CA TRP A 266 -3.34 28.13 -27.71
C TRP A 266 -4.59 29.00 -27.69
N ASN A 267 -4.70 29.89 -26.71
CA ASN A 267 -5.84 30.80 -26.58
C ASN A 267 -5.35 32.23 -26.36
N GLN A 268 -5.88 33.18 -27.13
CA GLN A 268 -5.47 34.58 -27.06
C GLN A 268 -5.79 35.25 -25.71
N HIS A 269 -6.86 34.79 -25.06
CA HIS A 269 -7.31 35.33 -23.78
C HIS A 269 -7.14 34.26 -22.70
N LEU A 270 -6.51 34.64 -21.58
CA LEU A 270 -6.36 33.77 -20.42
C LEU A 270 -7.73 33.40 -19.85
N ARG A 271 -7.96 32.10 -19.67
CA ARG A 271 -9.14 31.56 -18.98
C ARG A 271 -8.71 30.57 -17.92
N TRP A 272 -9.41 30.55 -16.80
CA TRP A 272 -9.19 29.58 -15.73
C TRP A 272 -10.34 28.57 -15.73
N GLY A 273 -10.02 27.29 -15.84
CA GLY A 273 -11.03 26.24 -15.92
C GLY A 273 -10.60 24.93 -15.30
N ALA A 274 -11.58 24.07 -15.04
CA ALA A 274 -11.37 22.68 -14.64
C ALA A 274 -11.55 21.76 -15.84
N VAL A 275 -10.79 20.68 -15.89
CA VAL A 275 -10.86 19.70 -16.98
C VAL A 275 -11.72 18.51 -16.54
N HIS A 276 -12.63 18.09 -17.40
CA HIS A 276 -13.43 16.88 -17.22
C HIS A 276 -13.12 15.93 -18.37
N LEU A 277 -12.77 14.69 -18.04
CA LEU A 277 -12.47 13.66 -19.02
C LEU A 277 -13.41 12.48 -18.84
N ARG A 278 -13.88 11.91 -19.95
CA ARG A 278 -14.57 10.62 -19.97
C ARG A 278 -13.91 9.67 -20.96
N LEU A 279 -13.72 8.43 -20.57
CA LEU A 279 -13.21 7.35 -21.43
C LEU A 279 -14.35 6.39 -21.74
N HIS A 280 -14.54 6.06 -23.03
CA HIS A 280 -15.62 5.22 -23.50
C HIS A 280 -15.09 3.98 -24.23
N ASN A 281 -15.70 2.81 -23.99
CA ASN A 281 -15.45 1.58 -24.76
C ASN A 281 -16.66 1.14 -25.61
N GLY A 282 -17.62 2.05 -25.83
CA GLY A 282 -18.82 1.82 -26.63
C GLY A 282 -20.01 1.24 -25.85
N ARG A 283 -19.80 0.57 -24.70
CA ARG A 283 -20.89 0.05 -23.84
C ARG A 283 -21.10 0.89 -22.59
N HIS A 284 -20.00 1.30 -21.96
CA HIS A 284 -20.01 2.14 -20.76
C HIS A 284 -18.93 3.21 -20.86
N TYR A 285 -18.90 4.10 -19.87
CA TYR A 285 -17.89 5.13 -19.73
C TYR A 285 -17.48 5.28 -18.27
N THR A 286 -16.28 5.77 -18.07
CA THR A 286 -15.79 6.26 -16.77
C THR A 286 -15.43 7.73 -16.89
N GLU A 287 -15.59 8.50 -15.82
CA GLU A 287 -15.30 9.93 -15.83
C GLU A 287 -14.41 10.35 -14.66
N THR A 288 -13.67 11.44 -14.85
CA THR A 288 -12.90 12.10 -13.80
C THR A 288 -13.04 13.61 -13.93
N ARG A 289 -13.04 14.29 -12.78
CA ARG A 289 -13.05 15.76 -12.68
C ARG A 289 -11.72 16.21 -12.11
N LEU A 290 -11.05 17.11 -12.83
CA LEU A 290 -9.77 17.69 -12.47
C LEU A 290 -10.03 19.12 -11.96
N ASP A 291 -10.75 19.22 -10.85
CA ASP A 291 -11.25 20.47 -10.27
C ASP A 291 -10.57 20.87 -8.96
N HIS A 292 -9.60 20.08 -8.49
CA HIS A 292 -8.77 20.43 -7.33
C HIS A 292 -8.07 21.80 -7.50
N LYS A 293 -7.68 22.12 -8.73
CA LYS A 293 -7.06 23.39 -9.08
C LYS A 293 -7.54 23.84 -10.46
N LEU A 294 -7.95 25.10 -10.57
CA LEU A 294 -8.22 25.70 -11.87
C LEU A 294 -6.90 25.89 -12.62
N ILE A 295 -6.88 25.52 -13.89
CA ILE A 295 -5.70 25.65 -14.75
C ILE A 295 -5.85 26.80 -15.75
N PRO A 296 -4.74 27.47 -16.10
CA PRO A 296 -4.76 28.52 -17.11
C PRO A 296 -4.83 27.91 -18.52
N PHE A 297 -5.71 28.45 -19.34
CA PHE A 297 -5.83 28.20 -20.77
C PHE A 297 -5.46 29.49 -21.49
N GLU A 298 -4.19 29.62 -21.87
CA GLU A 298 -3.66 30.77 -22.60
C GLU A 298 -2.77 30.28 -23.76
N GLN A 299 -1.96 31.18 -24.32
CA GLN A 299 -1.16 30.91 -25.49
C GLN A 299 0.08 30.10 -25.14
N TYR A 300 0.25 28.94 -25.79
CA TYR A 300 1.41 28.04 -25.66
C TYR A 300 1.65 27.49 -24.25
N THR A 301 0.60 27.32 -23.47
CA THR A 301 0.70 26.74 -22.12
C THR A 301 0.76 25.22 -22.21
N SER A 302 1.82 24.64 -21.66
CA SER A 302 1.90 23.19 -21.42
C SER A 302 1.44 22.89 -19.99
N THR A 303 0.39 22.09 -19.85
CA THR A 303 -0.13 21.68 -18.55
C THR A 303 -0.07 20.16 -18.40
N ARG A 304 0.35 19.71 -17.22
CA ARG A 304 0.39 18.30 -16.84
C ARG A 304 -0.61 18.06 -15.71
N LEU A 305 -1.46 17.06 -15.88
CA LEU A 305 -2.53 16.71 -14.95
C LEU A 305 -2.51 15.22 -14.62
N LEU A 306 -2.95 14.86 -13.42
CA LEU A 306 -3.21 13.49 -13.01
C LEU A 306 -4.70 13.18 -13.16
N ALA A 307 -5.08 12.39 -14.18
CA ALA A 307 -6.45 11.91 -14.36
C ALA A 307 -6.62 10.53 -13.73
N GLN A 308 -7.59 10.37 -12.84
CA GLN A 308 -7.81 9.12 -12.11
C GLN A 308 -9.26 8.67 -12.24
N PHE A 309 -9.45 7.48 -12.77
CA PHE A 309 -10.76 6.91 -13.05
C PHE A 309 -11.08 5.79 -12.07
N GLU A 310 -12.33 5.75 -11.59
CA GLU A 310 -12.81 4.70 -10.67
C GLU A 310 -12.92 3.34 -11.35
N GLU A 311 -13.04 3.30 -12.69
CA GLU A 311 -13.13 2.07 -13.47
C GLU A 311 -12.06 2.03 -14.55
N ASP A 312 -11.52 0.83 -14.80
CA ASP A 312 -10.55 0.61 -15.88
C ASP A 312 -11.27 0.28 -17.19
N VAL A 313 -11.44 1.28 -18.05
CA VAL A 313 -12.06 1.13 -19.37
C VAL A 313 -11.00 0.87 -20.43
N HIS A 314 -11.02 -0.34 -21.00
CA HIS A 314 -10.13 -0.74 -22.10
C HIS A 314 -10.81 -1.72 -23.08
N PRO A 315 -10.60 -1.61 -24.40
CA PRO A 315 -9.90 -0.53 -25.10
C PRO A 315 -10.71 0.78 -25.09
N VAL A 316 -10.01 1.92 -25.03
CA VAL A 316 -10.64 3.25 -25.12
C VAL A 316 -10.93 3.56 -26.59
N GLN A 317 -12.21 3.57 -26.96
CA GLN A 317 -12.67 3.83 -28.32
C GLN A 317 -12.93 5.32 -28.58
N LYS A 318 -13.39 6.05 -27.56
CA LYS A 318 -13.64 7.49 -27.62
C LYS A 318 -13.29 8.17 -26.30
N VAL A 319 -12.87 9.43 -26.39
CA VAL A 319 -12.62 10.31 -25.24
C VAL A 319 -13.55 11.51 -25.37
N SER A 320 -14.24 11.85 -24.28
CA SER A 320 -14.92 13.14 -24.14
C SER A 320 -14.10 14.05 -23.26
N LEU A 321 -13.95 15.31 -23.69
CA LEU A 321 -13.25 16.36 -22.98
C LEU A 321 -14.20 17.55 -22.82
N ARG A 322 -14.26 18.10 -21.61
CA ARG A 322 -14.95 19.36 -21.31
C ARG A 322 -14.08 20.23 -20.45
N VAL A 323 -14.02 21.51 -20.78
CA VAL A 323 -13.38 22.53 -19.95
C VAL A 323 -14.47 23.37 -19.31
N SER A 324 -14.59 23.28 -17.99
CA SER A 324 -15.58 24.02 -17.20
C SER A 324 -14.98 25.33 -16.72
N ILE A 325 -15.59 26.46 -17.07
CA ILE A 325 -15.16 27.80 -16.67
C ILE A 325 -16.23 28.39 -15.75
N ARG A 326 -15.84 28.88 -14.57
CA ARG A 326 -16.77 29.31 -13.50
C ARG A 326 -17.64 30.52 -13.88
N ASN A 327 -17.23 31.34 -14.85
CA ASN A 327 -18.03 32.48 -15.30
C ASN A 327 -18.98 32.07 -16.45
N VAL A 328 -20.27 31.91 -16.11
CA VAL A 328 -21.35 31.54 -17.04
C VAL A 328 -22.06 32.77 -17.64
N MET A 329 -21.82 33.96 -17.09
CA MET A 329 -22.40 35.22 -17.57
C MET A 329 -21.50 35.82 -18.66
N GLY A 330 -21.85 35.61 -19.93
CA GLY A 330 -21.13 36.16 -21.09
C GLY A 330 -21.26 35.29 -22.35
N PRO A 331 -20.73 35.74 -23.50
CA PRO A 331 -20.64 34.92 -24.70
C PRO A 331 -19.70 33.73 -24.46
N ARG A 332 -20.06 32.55 -24.98
CA ARG A 332 -19.22 31.35 -24.87
C ARG A 332 -18.02 31.47 -25.80
N TYR A 333 -16.83 31.23 -25.26
CA TYR A 333 -15.59 31.26 -26.03
C TYR A 333 -15.18 29.87 -26.52
N LYS A 334 -14.53 29.85 -27.68
CA LYS A 334 -13.87 28.65 -28.19
C LYS A 334 -12.48 28.52 -27.56
N ILE A 335 -12.19 27.33 -27.07
CA ILE A 335 -10.89 26.92 -26.52
C ILE A 335 -10.22 26.02 -27.55
N ARG A 336 -9.00 26.38 -27.94
CA ARG A 336 -8.15 25.56 -28.82
C ARG A 336 -7.09 24.84 -28.00
N LEU A 337 -7.00 23.54 -28.25
CA LEU A 337 -6.01 22.63 -27.69
C LEU A 337 -5.17 22.08 -28.85
N LEU A 338 -3.89 22.46 -28.89
CA LEU A 338 -2.96 22.02 -29.92
C LEU A 338 -2.70 20.52 -29.83
N SER A 339 -2.56 20.01 -28.61
CA SER A 339 -2.39 18.59 -28.36
C SER A 339 -2.90 18.18 -26.98
N ILE A 340 -3.35 16.93 -26.90
CA ILE A 340 -3.60 16.21 -25.67
C ILE A 340 -3.00 14.82 -25.76
N ARG A 341 -2.28 14.42 -24.72
CA ARG A 341 -1.61 13.13 -24.61
C ARG A 341 -1.99 12.48 -23.28
N LEU A 342 -2.58 11.30 -23.33
CA LEU A 342 -2.93 10.48 -22.17
C LEU A 342 -1.94 9.32 -22.10
N THR A 343 -1.08 9.34 -21.08
CA THR A 343 -0.07 8.31 -20.82
C THR A 343 -0.56 7.45 -19.64
N PRO A 344 -0.84 6.15 -19.84
CA PRO A 344 -1.18 5.24 -18.75
C PRO A 344 -0.04 5.16 -17.73
N LEU A 345 -0.33 5.31 -16.44
CA LEU A 345 0.69 5.25 -15.38
C LEU A 345 0.78 3.84 -14.77
N ASP A 346 -0.37 3.20 -14.53
CA ASP A 346 -0.43 1.89 -13.86
C ASP A 346 -0.22 0.71 -14.82
N ARG A 347 -0.19 0.99 -16.13
CA ARG A 347 -0.25 0.00 -17.22
C ARG A 347 0.70 0.37 -18.36
N PRO A 348 2.04 0.29 -18.15
CA PRO A 348 3.04 0.72 -19.12
C PRO A 348 2.98 -0.06 -20.45
N GLU A 349 2.38 -1.25 -20.45
CA GLU A 349 2.14 -2.06 -21.65
C GLU A 349 1.12 -1.43 -22.61
N ARG A 350 0.30 -0.48 -22.13
CA ARG A 350 -0.73 0.17 -22.95
C ARG A 350 -0.15 1.29 -23.79
N SER A 351 -0.63 1.39 -25.03
CA SER A 351 -0.26 2.46 -25.96
C SER A 351 -0.66 3.84 -25.41
N VAL A 352 0.24 4.80 -25.56
CA VAL A 352 -0.03 6.22 -25.27
C VAL A 352 -1.05 6.75 -26.28
N MET A 353 -2.08 7.43 -25.79
CA MET A 353 -3.16 8.00 -26.61
C MET A 353 -2.95 9.49 -26.84
N CYS A 354 -3.05 9.94 -28.08
CA CYS A 354 -2.90 11.33 -28.48
C CYS A 354 -4.08 11.83 -29.32
N ARG A 355 -4.32 13.13 -29.27
CA ARG A 355 -5.14 13.87 -30.24
C ARG A 355 -4.56 15.27 -30.42
N TYR A 356 -4.69 15.80 -31.64
CA TYR A 356 -4.17 17.10 -32.03
C TYR A 356 -5.29 18.00 -32.55
N ASP A 357 -5.07 19.30 -32.42
CA ASP A 357 -5.91 20.39 -32.92
C ASP A 357 -7.42 20.21 -32.62
N ILE A 358 -7.75 20.27 -31.32
CA ILE A 358 -9.13 20.20 -30.85
C ILE A 358 -9.63 21.62 -30.60
N ILE A 359 -10.80 21.94 -31.16
CA ILE A 359 -11.53 23.17 -30.86
C ILE A 359 -12.81 22.77 -30.13
N MET A 360 -13.05 23.37 -28.97
CA MET A 360 -14.24 23.13 -28.16
C MET A 360 -14.83 24.43 -27.66
N GLU A 361 -16.14 24.47 -27.42
CA GLU A 361 -16.76 25.59 -26.72
C GLU A 361 -16.66 25.36 -25.21
N GLU A 362 -16.43 26.43 -24.44
CA GLU A 362 -16.40 26.33 -22.99
C GLU A 362 -17.70 25.73 -22.42
N ASN A 363 -17.56 24.92 -21.37
CA ASN A 363 -18.66 24.18 -20.72
C ASN A 363 -19.38 23.16 -21.62
N MET A 364 -18.87 22.85 -22.82
CA MET A 364 -19.41 21.82 -23.71
C MET A 364 -18.47 20.62 -23.84
N ASP A 365 -19.05 19.43 -24.03
CA ASP A 365 -18.29 18.21 -24.32
C ASP A 365 -17.86 18.20 -25.79
N VAL A 366 -16.57 17.98 -26.04
CA VAL A 366 -16.06 17.55 -27.34
C VAL A 366 -15.68 16.08 -27.27
N MET A 367 -16.12 15.29 -28.24
CA MET A 367 -15.82 13.86 -28.31
C MET A 367 -14.90 13.57 -29.50
N PHE A 368 -13.84 12.79 -29.27
CA PHE A 368 -12.88 12.41 -30.30
C PHE A 368 -12.44 10.96 -30.15
N ARG A 369 -11.97 10.36 -31.24
CA ARG A 369 -11.26 9.08 -31.20
C ARG A 369 -9.78 9.33 -30.91
N PRO A 370 -9.20 8.72 -29.86
CA PRO A 370 -7.77 8.82 -29.61
C PRO A 370 -6.98 8.09 -30.70
N LEU A 371 -5.79 8.59 -31.00
CA LEU A 371 -4.83 7.98 -31.92
C LEU A 371 -3.62 7.48 -31.12
N PRO A 372 -2.90 6.43 -31.56
CA PRO A 372 -1.57 6.15 -31.03
C PRO A 372 -0.67 7.38 -31.20
N CYS A 373 0.05 7.77 -30.16
CA CYS A 373 1.01 8.87 -30.27
C CYS A 373 2.15 8.46 -31.22
N VAL A 374 2.35 9.23 -32.28
CA VAL A 374 3.50 9.03 -33.18
C VAL A 374 4.75 9.49 -32.43
N SER A 375 5.73 8.61 -32.25
CA SER A 375 7.07 9.00 -31.85
C SER A 375 7.66 9.81 -32.99
N HIS A 376 7.57 11.13 -32.91
CA HIS A 376 8.49 11.96 -33.70
C HIS A 376 9.88 11.67 -33.14
N LEU A 377 10.67 10.94 -33.95
CA LEU A 377 12.09 10.68 -33.80
C LEU A 377 12.86 11.96 -33.46
#